data_AF-A0A955GVV7-F1
#
_entry.id   AF-A0A955GVV7-F1
#
_cell.length_a   1.000
_cell.length_b   1.000
_cell.length_c   1.000
_cell.angle_alpha   90.00
_cell.angle_beta   90.00
_cell.angle_gamma   90.00
#
_symmetry.space_group_name_H-M   'P 1'
#
loop_
_entity.id
_entity.type
_entity.pdbx_description
1 polymer ?
#
loop_
_entity_poly.entity_id
_entity_poly.type
_entity_poly.pdbx_seq_one_letter_code
_entity_poly.pdbx_strand_id
1 'polypeptide(L)'
;MFVALIEVLKDLWRFVFRLDVVPTPMPRPNVPDPVSVELPAPEPSLADLSYKYGKTAFVSIPELSCLARPKPGFDLQLGSFHYGDTVSVLKREPDFSLVFTPQLEGWVQSGALSEDERQVFPQLVQDHIYHATHEATVAIRRVLRDACGGGVMDLPLQSLEYALYELSRRGIVVPWPQLRPRIPGQWQQLLRGVPRVRIDVEPRTGAILEHAPEAVERGFLGYVEAVHPDDSIVLRSVGRDIDGEYIVETLMRDEWREWRPVFINFS
;
A
#
# COMPACT_ATOMS: atom_id res chain seq x y z
N MET A 1 -9.39 -41.48 -19.14
CA MET A 1 -8.15 -41.47 -18.33
C MET A 1 -7.94 -40.14 -17.58
N PHE A 2 -8.39 -38.99 -18.09
CA PHE A 2 -8.25 -37.68 -17.41
C PHE A 2 -9.15 -37.45 -16.18
N VAL A 3 -10.32 -38.11 -16.10
CA VAL A 3 -11.27 -37.93 -14.97
C VAL A 3 -10.72 -38.50 -13.66
N ALA A 4 -9.95 -39.60 -13.72
CA ALA A 4 -9.38 -40.23 -12.54
C ALA A 4 -8.27 -39.39 -11.88
N LEU A 5 -7.53 -38.59 -12.65
CA LEU A 5 -6.46 -37.75 -12.12
C LEU A 5 -7.01 -36.54 -11.31
N ILE A 6 -8.16 -36.00 -11.73
CA ILE A 6 -8.82 -34.88 -11.04
C ILE A 6 -9.43 -35.32 -9.71
N GLU A 7 -10.02 -36.52 -9.64
CA GLU A 7 -10.53 -37.10 -8.40
C GLU A 7 -9.40 -37.36 -7.39
N VAL A 8 -8.28 -37.91 -7.84
CA VAL A 8 -7.10 -38.14 -6.99
C VAL A 8 -6.51 -36.82 -6.46
N LEU A 9 -6.49 -35.75 -7.27
CA LEU A 9 -6.04 -34.43 -6.82
C LEU A 9 -7.00 -33.78 -5.80
N LYS A 10 -8.32 -34.01 -5.92
CA LYS A 10 -9.31 -33.53 -4.93
C LYS A 10 -9.19 -34.25 -3.60
N ASP A 11 -8.94 -35.55 -3.61
CA ASP A 11 -8.75 -36.33 -2.38
C ASP A 11 -7.40 -36.03 -1.70
N LEU A 12 -6.34 -35.79 -2.47
CA LEU A 12 -5.07 -35.31 -1.91
C LEU A 12 -5.23 -33.94 -1.24
N TRP A 13 -6.03 -33.05 -1.83
CA TRP A 13 -6.35 -31.75 -1.25
C TRP A 13 -7.12 -31.88 0.07
N ARG A 14 -8.10 -32.79 0.16
CA ARG A 14 -8.85 -33.02 1.40
C ARG A 14 -8.00 -33.63 2.53
N PHE A 15 -6.94 -34.37 2.19
CA PHE A 15 -6.04 -34.98 3.17
C PHE A 15 -5.06 -33.96 3.79
N VAL A 16 -4.60 -32.96 3.03
CA VAL A 16 -3.70 -31.91 3.54
C VAL A 16 -4.40 -30.98 4.54
N PHE A 17 -5.73 -30.80 4.45
CA PHE A 17 -6.48 -29.85 5.29
C PHE A 17 -7.29 -30.47 6.44
N ARG A 18 -7.16 -31.78 6.71
CA ARG A 18 -7.70 -32.42 7.93
C ARG A 18 -6.60 -32.70 8.97
N LEU A 19 -5.90 -31.65 9.39
CA LEU A 19 -5.23 -31.68 10.68
C LEU A 19 -6.23 -31.21 11.73
N ASP A 20 -7.01 -32.15 12.26
CA ASP A 20 -7.73 -31.98 13.52
C ASP A 20 -6.69 -31.85 14.64
N VAL A 21 -6.17 -30.64 14.83
CA VAL A 21 -5.39 -30.30 16.02
C VAL A 21 -6.39 -30.18 17.16
N VAL A 22 -6.55 -31.25 17.94
CA VAL A 22 -7.19 -31.17 19.25
C VAL A 22 -6.35 -30.20 20.10
N PRO A 23 -6.89 -29.05 20.54
CA PRO A 23 -6.13 -28.12 21.35
C PRO A 23 -5.90 -28.76 22.73
N THR A 24 -4.65 -29.13 23.01
CA THR A 24 -4.21 -29.50 24.35
C THR A 24 -4.39 -28.28 25.26
N PRO A 25 -5.08 -28.39 26.41
CA PRO A 25 -5.20 -27.27 27.34
C PRO A 25 -3.81 -26.91 27.86
N MET A 26 -3.31 -25.75 27.44
CA MET A 26 -2.06 -25.20 27.94
C MET A 26 -2.20 -24.89 29.44
N PRO A 27 -1.22 -25.27 30.28
CA PRO A 27 -1.18 -24.82 31.67
C PRO A 27 -1.10 -23.29 31.70
N ARG A 28 -1.94 -22.67 32.54
CA ARG A 28 -1.97 -21.21 32.71
C ARG A 28 -0.57 -20.74 33.13
N PRO A 29 0.06 -19.82 32.39
CA PRO A 29 1.28 -19.19 32.85
C PRO A 29 0.99 -18.44 34.15
N ASN A 30 1.85 -18.63 35.15
CA ASN A 30 1.90 -17.75 36.31
C ASN A 30 2.13 -16.34 35.79
N VAL A 31 1.21 -15.41 36.09
CA VAL A 31 1.32 -14.00 35.70
C VAL A 31 2.20 -13.32 36.76
N PRO A 32 3.47 -13.02 36.48
CA PRO A 32 4.22 -12.07 37.31
C PRO A 32 3.59 -10.68 37.16
N ASP A 33 3.68 -9.89 38.24
CA ASP A 33 3.15 -8.53 38.32
C ASP A 33 3.52 -7.68 37.09
N PRO A 34 2.63 -6.76 36.65
CA PRO A 34 2.88 -5.93 35.49
C PRO A 34 4.10 -5.05 35.74
N VAL A 35 5.23 -5.44 35.13
CA VAL A 35 6.36 -4.55 34.94
C VAL A 35 5.85 -3.40 34.08
N SER A 36 5.85 -2.19 34.64
CA SER A 36 5.58 -0.96 33.89
C SER A 36 6.64 -0.83 32.79
N VAL A 37 6.32 -1.33 31.60
CA VAL A 37 7.10 -1.06 30.40
C VAL A 37 6.81 0.38 30.04
N GLU A 38 7.77 1.26 30.33
CA GLU A 38 7.81 2.61 29.80
C GLU A 38 7.74 2.48 28.27
N LEU A 39 6.62 2.91 27.68
CA LEU A 39 6.46 2.91 26.24
C LEU A 39 7.57 3.79 25.66
N PRO A 40 8.36 3.28 24.70
CA PRO A 40 9.35 4.10 24.03
C PRO A 40 8.65 5.32 23.43
N ALA A 41 9.32 6.48 23.51
CA ALA A 41 8.80 7.73 23.00
C ALA A 41 8.27 7.55 21.56
N PRO A 42 7.16 8.21 21.20
CA PRO A 42 6.61 8.12 19.84
C PRO A 42 7.70 8.49 18.84
N GLU A 43 7.89 7.64 17.82
CA GLU A 43 8.81 7.94 16.73
C GLU A 43 8.41 9.28 16.10
N PRO A 44 9.36 10.20 15.88
CA PRO A 44 9.04 11.51 15.33
C PRO A 44 8.39 11.33 13.96
N SER A 45 7.31 12.07 13.70
CA SER A 45 6.68 12.03 12.40
C SER A 45 7.63 12.60 11.33
N LEU A 46 7.52 12.13 10.08
CA LEU A 46 8.34 12.65 8.97
C LEU A 46 8.15 14.17 8.77
N ALA A 47 6.98 14.71 9.12
CA ALA A 47 6.72 16.15 9.14
C ALA A 47 7.58 16.89 10.18
N ASP A 48 7.80 16.29 11.35
CA ASP A 48 8.66 16.85 12.41
C ASP A 48 10.14 16.82 12.03
N LEU A 49 10.56 15.83 11.22
CA LEU A 49 11.91 15.73 10.68
C LEU A 49 12.17 16.74 9.56
N SER A 50 11.19 16.96 8.67
CA SER A 50 11.26 18.00 7.62
C SER A 50 11.47 19.39 8.24
N TYR A 51 10.73 19.73 9.30
CA TYR A 51 10.83 21.03 9.96
C TYR A 51 12.19 21.24 10.66
N LYS A 52 12.86 20.17 11.09
CA LYS A 52 14.17 20.25 11.77
C LYS A 52 15.38 20.15 10.84
N TYR A 53 15.28 19.49 9.68
CA TYR A 53 16.48 19.04 8.97
C TYR A 53 16.59 19.47 7.49
N GLY A 54 15.52 19.78 6.74
CA GLY A 54 15.70 20.22 5.34
C GLY A 54 14.42 20.33 4.51
N LYS A 55 14.57 20.72 3.23
CA LYS A 55 13.45 20.76 2.27
C LYS A 55 13.07 19.35 1.85
N THR A 56 11.78 19.04 1.82
CA THR A 56 11.27 17.75 1.33
C THR A 56 11.44 17.64 -0.18
N ALA A 57 11.92 16.48 -0.64
CA ALA A 57 11.97 16.11 -2.05
C ALA A 57 11.58 14.65 -2.24
N PHE A 58 11.32 14.27 -3.49
CA PHE A 58 10.88 12.94 -3.89
C PHE A 58 11.86 12.35 -4.88
N VAL A 59 12.17 11.06 -4.74
CA VAL A 59 13.04 10.35 -5.67
C VAL A 59 12.31 10.11 -6.99
N SER A 60 12.85 10.66 -8.08
CA SER A 60 12.22 10.69 -9.40
C SER A 60 12.80 9.65 -10.38
N ILE A 61 13.77 8.85 -9.97
CA ILE A 61 14.32 7.74 -10.75
C ILE A 61 14.29 6.43 -9.96
N PRO A 62 14.16 5.26 -10.62
CA PRO A 62 14.29 3.97 -9.95
C PRO A 62 15.70 3.73 -9.40
N GLU A 63 15.78 3.07 -8.24
CA GLU A 63 17.02 2.58 -7.61
C GLU A 63 18.15 3.62 -7.50
N LEU A 64 17.81 4.81 -7.01
CA LEU A 64 18.77 5.88 -6.79
C LEU A 64 19.80 5.47 -5.73
N SER A 65 21.05 5.34 -6.14
CA SER A 65 22.15 4.97 -5.24
C SER A 65 22.48 6.09 -4.26
N CYS A 66 22.61 5.74 -2.98
CA CYS A 66 23.05 6.63 -1.92
C CYS A 66 24.53 6.41 -1.64
N LEU A 67 25.33 7.48 -1.77
CA LEU A 67 26.79 7.45 -1.72
C LEU A 67 27.31 8.07 -0.43
N ALA A 68 28.46 7.59 0.05
CA ALA A 68 29.11 8.18 1.22
C ALA A 68 29.65 9.61 0.95
N ARG A 69 29.97 9.95 -0.31
CA ARG A 69 30.59 11.20 -0.74
C ARG A 69 30.03 11.67 -2.10
N PRO A 70 30.04 12.98 -2.38
CA PRO A 70 29.55 13.51 -3.66
C PRO A 70 30.64 13.41 -4.75
N LYS A 71 31.01 12.19 -5.14
CA LYS A 71 32.03 11.96 -6.18
C LYS A 71 31.51 11.07 -7.31
N PRO A 72 31.67 11.48 -8.58
CA PRO A 72 31.43 10.59 -9.70
C PRO A 72 32.55 9.54 -9.79
N GLY A 73 32.19 8.26 -9.69
CA GLY A 73 33.11 7.12 -9.85
C GLY A 73 33.58 6.50 -8.53
N PHE A 74 33.47 5.17 -8.44
CA PHE A 74 33.85 4.29 -7.31
C PHE A 74 33.79 4.97 -5.94
N ASP A 75 32.56 5.16 -5.45
CA ASP A 75 32.31 5.51 -4.07
C ASP A 75 31.58 4.38 -3.34
N LEU A 76 31.70 4.36 -2.02
CA LEU A 76 31.01 3.38 -1.20
C LEU A 76 29.51 3.67 -1.25
N GLN A 77 28.75 2.79 -1.90
CA GLN A 77 27.30 2.81 -1.88
C GLN A 77 26.84 2.38 -0.48
N LEU A 78 26.16 3.29 0.23
CA LEU A 78 25.58 3.05 1.55
C LEU A 78 24.25 2.31 1.46
N GLY A 79 23.52 2.53 0.37
CA GLY A 79 22.22 1.92 0.11
C GLY A 79 21.60 2.44 -1.18
N SER A 80 20.29 2.30 -1.30
CA SER A 80 19.51 2.85 -2.41
C SER A 80 18.15 3.35 -1.93
N PHE A 81 17.63 4.33 -2.66
CA PHE A 81 16.26 4.81 -2.55
C PHE A 81 15.45 4.32 -3.75
N HIS A 82 14.16 4.14 -3.55
CA HIS A 82 13.21 3.75 -4.58
C HIS A 82 12.50 4.96 -5.16
N TYR A 83 11.96 4.80 -6.36
CA TYR A 83 11.09 5.81 -6.97
C TYR A 83 9.89 6.10 -6.05
N GLY A 84 9.63 7.38 -5.78
CA GLY A 84 8.57 7.79 -4.84
C GLY A 84 9.02 7.91 -3.38
N ASP A 85 10.23 7.49 -3.02
CA ASP A 85 10.72 7.67 -1.65
C ASP A 85 10.78 9.18 -1.31
N THR A 86 10.25 9.53 -0.14
CA THR A 86 10.29 10.89 0.38
C THR A 86 11.57 11.07 1.18
N VAL A 87 12.36 12.09 0.84
CA VAL A 87 13.66 12.37 1.47
C VAL A 87 13.74 13.82 1.93
N SER A 88 14.49 14.06 3.01
CA SER A 88 14.83 15.43 3.44
C SER A 88 16.15 15.84 2.82
N VAL A 89 16.17 16.93 2.06
CA VAL A 89 17.39 17.50 1.46
C VAL A 89 18.06 18.44 2.46
N LEU A 90 19.18 17.99 3.02
CA LEU A 90 19.96 18.73 4.02
C LEU A 90 20.88 19.77 3.37
N LYS A 91 21.50 19.41 2.25
CA LYS A 91 22.44 20.25 1.51
C LYS A 91 22.34 19.99 0.02
N ARG A 92 22.48 21.03 -0.80
CA ARG A 92 22.52 20.94 -2.27
C ARG A 92 23.84 21.48 -2.81
N GLU A 93 24.49 20.67 -3.63
CA GLU A 93 25.61 21.01 -4.49
C GLU A 93 25.15 20.89 -5.97
N PRO A 94 25.90 21.41 -6.95
CA PRO A 94 25.45 21.45 -8.35
C PRO A 94 24.96 20.09 -8.87
N ASP A 95 25.73 19.02 -8.61
CA ASP A 95 25.44 17.68 -9.12
C ASP A 95 24.93 16.70 -8.05
N PHE A 96 25.13 17.03 -6.77
CA PHE A 96 24.81 16.14 -5.66
C PHE A 96 24.01 16.84 -4.56
N SER A 97 23.10 16.10 -3.95
CA SER A 97 22.33 16.54 -2.79
C SER A 97 22.57 15.57 -1.64
N LEU A 98 22.86 16.10 -0.46
CA LEU A 98 22.90 15.32 0.78
C LEU A 98 21.46 15.15 1.25
N VAL A 99 21.03 13.90 1.35
CA VAL A 99 19.67 13.53 1.72
C VAL A 99 19.66 12.68 2.99
N PHE A 100 18.54 12.76 3.71
CA PHE A 100 18.31 12.04 4.95
C PHE A 100 16.92 11.41 4.97
N THR A 101 16.87 10.20 5.50
CA THR A 101 15.69 9.44 5.92
C THR A 101 16.01 8.78 7.27
N PRO A 102 15.02 8.32 8.06
CA PRO A 102 15.30 7.65 9.32
C PRO A 102 16.22 6.40 9.18
N GLN A 103 16.26 5.79 8.01
CA GLN A 103 17.03 4.57 7.74
C GLN A 103 18.36 4.83 7.02
N LEU A 104 18.51 5.95 6.32
CA LEU A 104 19.64 6.18 5.41
C LEU A 104 19.95 7.67 5.25
N GLU A 105 21.23 8.01 5.37
CA GLU A 105 21.78 9.34 5.10
C GLU A 105 22.95 9.22 4.11
N GLY A 106 23.01 10.13 3.13
CA GLY A 106 24.13 10.19 2.20
C GLY A 106 23.86 11.05 0.97
N TRP A 107 24.76 10.99 0.01
CA TRP A 107 24.75 11.82 -1.18
C TRP A 107 24.07 11.11 -2.35
N VAL A 108 23.19 11.83 -3.04
CA VAL A 108 22.51 11.36 -4.25
C VAL A 108 22.66 12.38 -5.37
N GLN A 109 22.43 11.98 -6.61
CA GLN A 109 22.43 12.92 -7.73
C GLN A 109 21.28 13.93 -7.59
N SER A 110 21.58 15.23 -7.68
CA SER A 110 20.58 16.30 -7.53
C SER A 110 19.47 16.23 -8.57
N GLY A 111 19.79 15.82 -9.80
CA GLY A 111 18.80 15.66 -10.89
C GLY A 111 17.87 14.46 -10.73
N ALA A 112 18.14 13.58 -9.77
CA ALA A 112 17.31 12.41 -9.45
C ALA A 112 16.22 12.70 -8.40
N LEU A 113 16.11 13.97 -7.97
CA LEU A 113 15.15 14.43 -6.99
C LEU A 113 14.19 15.43 -7.65
N SER A 114 12.92 15.35 -7.30
CA SER A 114 11.93 16.37 -7.62
C SER A 114 11.39 17.01 -6.34
N GLU A 115 11.26 18.33 -6.34
CA GLU A 115 10.57 19.07 -5.27
C GLU A 115 9.05 19.10 -5.49
N ASP A 116 8.58 18.79 -6.71
CA ASP A 116 7.17 18.77 -7.06
C ASP A 116 6.63 17.35 -6.97
N GLU A 117 5.79 17.09 -5.97
CA GLU A 117 5.11 15.80 -5.76
C GLU A 117 4.41 15.32 -7.04
N ARG A 118 3.85 16.24 -7.84
CA ARG A 118 3.06 15.90 -9.04
C ARG A 118 3.88 15.29 -10.16
N GLN A 119 5.20 15.46 -10.14
CA GLN A 119 6.10 14.83 -11.11
C GLN A 119 6.38 13.36 -10.80
N VAL A 120 6.16 12.94 -9.55
CA VAL A 120 6.44 11.59 -9.06
C VAL A 120 5.15 10.81 -8.81
N PHE A 121 4.13 11.50 -8.30
CA PHE A 121 2.83 10.93 -7.97
C PHE A 121 1.77 11.47 -8.95
N PRO A 122 1.43 10.71 -10.01
CA PRO A 122 0.45 11.15 -10.98
C PRO A 122 -0.92 11.36 -10.34
N GLN A 123 -1.63 12.40 -10.81
CA GLN A 123 -3.03 12.61 -10.49
C GLN A 123 -3.89 12.01 -11.60
N LEU A 124 -4.86 11.19 -11.22
CA LEU A 124 -5.79 10.59 -12.16
C LEU A 124 -6.94 11.58 -12.46
N VAL A 125 -7.44 11.51 -13.68
CA VAL A 125 -8.53 12.32 -14.23
C VAL A 125 -9.78 11.45 -14.25
N GLN A 126 -10.86 11.97 -13.69
CA GLN A 126 -12.16 11.29 -13.62
C GLN A 126 -12.64 10.85 -15.02
N ASP A 127 -13.30 9.70 -15.07
CA ASP A 127 -13.88 9.07 -16.26
C ASP A 127 -12.84 8.73 -17.35
N HIS A 128 -11.57 8.62 -16.95
CA HIS A 128 -10.48 8.21 -17.83
C HIS A 128 -10.10 6.74 -17.63
N ILE A 129 -9.81 6.05 -18.73
CA ILE A 129 -9.41 4.64 -18.72
C ILE A 129 -7.89 4.53 -18.78
N TYR A 130 -7.32 3.98 -17.71
CA TYR A 130 -5.89 3.81 -17.54
C TYR A 130 -5.41 2.44 -18.02
N HIS A 131 -5.04 2.37 -19.29
CA HIS A 131 -4.42 1.18 -19.88
C HIS A 131 -3.01 0.92 -19.32
N ALA A 132 -2.46 -0.25 -19.62
CA ALA A 132 -1.16 -0.70 -19.12
C ALA A 132 0.01 0.22 -19.48
N THR A 133 -0.03 0.82 -20.66
CA THR A 133 1.03 1.69 -21.22
C THR A 133 0.83 3.17 -20.90
N HIS A 134 -0.27 3.55 -20.25
CA HIS A 134 -0.53 4.94 -19.89
C HIS A 134 0.52 5.44 -18.89
N GLU A 135 1.03 6.66 -19.08
CA GLU A 135 2.15 7.20 -18.27
C GLU A 135 1.85 7.18 -16.76
N ALA A 136 0.64 7.58 -16.36
CA ALA A 136 0.20 7.49 -14.96
C ALA A 136 0.21 6.04 -14.42
N THR A 137 -0.27 5.05 -15.18
CA THR A 137 -0.23 3.63 -14.78
C THR A 137 1.21 3.17 -14.58
N VAL A 138 2.09 3.51 -15.52
CA VAL A 138 3.53 3.18 -15.44
C VAL A 138 4.17 3.84 -14.22
N ALA A 139 3.88 5.11 -13.95
CA ALA A 139 4.39 5.82 -12.79
C ALA A 139 3.88 5.22 -11.47
N ILE A 140 2.59 4.89 -11.35
CA ILE A 140 2.02 4.19 -10.19
C ILE A 140 2.73 2.85 -9.97
N ARG A 141 2.94 2.07 -11.03
CA ARG A 141 3.65 0.79 -10.95
C ARG A 141 5.10 0.96 -10.54
N ARG A 142 5.78 2.05 -10.91
CA ARG A 142 7.13 2.36 -10.40
C ARG A 142 7.12 2.63 -8.91
N VAL A 143 6.17 3.43 -8.40
CA VAL A 143 5.99 3.66 -6.95
C VAL A 143 5.77 2.34 -6.21
N LEU A 144 4.94 1.46 -6.77
CA LEU A 144 4.62 0.16 -6.15
C LEU A 144 5.64 -0.94 -6.44
N ARG A 145 6.67 -0.67 -7.25
CA ARG A 145 7.65 -1.65 -7.75
C ARG A 145 6.98 -2.88 -8.39
N ASP A 146 5.89 -2.63 -9.12
CA ASP A 146 5.03 -3.65 -9.72
C ASP A 146 4.68 -4.81 -8.78
N ALA A 147 4.48 -4.52 -7.48
CA ALA A 147 4.23 -5.55 -6.46
C ALA A 147 2.96 -6.40 -6.72
N CYS A 148 2.07 -5.90 -7.59
CA CYS A 148 0.85 -6.58 -8.02
C CYS A 148 1.04 -7.38 -9.33
N GLY A 149 2.14 -7.17 -10.06
CA GLY A 149 2.45 -7.83 -11.33
C GLY A 149 1.59 -7.36 -12.52
N GLY A 150 0.88 -6.24 -12.38
CA GLY A 150 0.02 -5.70 -13.43
C GLY A 150 0.83 -5.25 -14.65
N GLY A 151 2.06 -4.76 -14.44
CA GLY A 151 2.96 -4.34 -15.51
C GLY A 151 3.43 -5.53 -16.35
N VAL A 152 3.90 -6.59 -15.71
CA VAL A 152 4.35 -7.82 -16.40
C VAL A 152 3.22 -8.48 -17.20
N MET A 153 1.98 -8.41 -16.71
CA MET A 153 0.82 -8.99 -17.37
C MET A 153 0.14 -8.07 -18.39
N ASP A 154 0.67 -6.87 -18.63
CA ASP A 154 0.09 -5.85 -19.52
C ASP A 154 -1.38 -5.54 -19.20
N LEU A 155 -1.73 -5.53 -17.91
CA LEU A 155 -3.09 -5.27 -17.45
C LEU A 155 -3.34 -3.75 -17.32
N PRO A 156 -4.59 -3.28 -17.51
CA PRO A 156 -4.95 -1.92 -17.12
C PRO A 156 -4.73 -1.70 -15.62
N LEU A 157 -4.73 -0.43 -15.18
CA LEU A 157 -4.58 -0.09 -13.77
C LEU A 157 -5.67 -0.79 -12.94
N GLN A 158 -5.27 -1.52 -11.91
CA GLN A 158 -6.21 -2.29 -11.10
C GLN A 158 -6.62 -1.55 -9.82
N SER A 159 -7.80 -1.85 -9.28
CA SER A 159 -8.26 -1.35 -7.96
C SER A 159 -7.24 -1.62 -6.85
N LEU A 160 -6.61 -2.80 -6.88
CA LEU A 160 -5.56 -3.20 -5.96
C LEU A 160 -4.33 -2.27 -6.02
N GLU A 161 -3.86 -1.98 -7.23
CA GLU A 161 -2.73 -1.08 -7.46
C GLU A 161 -3.08 0.32 -6.99
N TYR A 162 -4.27 0.81 -7.35
CA TYR A 162 -4.72 2.15 -6.97
C TYR A 162 -4.87 2.31 -5.45
N ALA A 163 -5.46 1.32 -4.75
CA ALA A 163 -5.58 1.34 -3.29
C ALA A 163 -4.20 1.37 -2.61
N LEU A 164 -3.26 0.53 -3.06
CA LEU A 164 -1.90 0.52 -2.53
C LEU A 164 -1.15 1.83 -2.81
N TYR A 165 -1.40 2.44 -3.97
CA TYR A 165 -0.83 3.72 -4.35
C TYR A 165 -1.30 4.85 -3.44
N GLU A 166 -2.60 4.94 -3.15
CA GLU A 166 -3.11 5.99 -2.25
C GLU A 166 -2.62 5.80 -0.80
N LEU A 167 -2.39 4.56 -0.37
CA LEU A 167 -1.76 4.27 0.92
C LEU A 167 -0.26 4.65 0.92
N SER A 168 0.47 4.32 -0.14
CA SER A 168 1.91 4.60 -0.22
C SER A 168 2.19 6.11 -0.26
N ARG A 169 1.35 6.91 -0.92
CA ARG A 169 1.40 8.38 -0.91
C ARG A 169 1.30 8.97 0.50
N ARG A 170 0.63 8.27 1.42
CA ARG A 170 0.50 8.65 2.83
C ARG A 170 1.60 8.05 3.71
N GLY A 171 2.59 7.37 3.12
CA GLY A 171 3.62 6.66 3.87
C GLY A 171 3.11 5.40 4.58
N ILE A 172 1.93 4.90 4.23
CA ILE A 172 1.34 3.72 4.85
C ILE A 172 1.81 2.47 4.11
N VAL A 173 2.50 1.59 4.84
CA VAL A 173 2.90 0.27 4.35
C VAL A 173 1.92 -0.77 4.87
N VAL A 174 1.26 -1.48 3.97
CA VAL A 174 0.31 -2.54 4.37
C VAL A 174 1.09 -3.73 4.95
N PRO A 175 0.79 -4.15 6.20
CA PRO A 175 1.47 -5.27 6.86
C PRO A 175 0.95 -6.62 6.34
N TRP A 176 1.29 -6.95 5.10
CA TRP A 176 0.80 -8.17 4.46
C TRP A 176 1.25 -9.44 5.20
N PRO A 177 0.33 -10.37 5.54
CA PRO A 177 0.73 -11.71 5.96
C PRO A 177 1.40 -12.44 4.80
N GLN A 178 2.03 -13.58 5.09
CA GLN A 178 2.65 -14.45 4.09
C GLN A 178 1.61 -15.12 3.16
N LEU A 179 0.33 -15.10 3.53
CA LEU A 179 -0.75 -15.68 2.74
C LEU A 179 -0.95 -14.92 1.42
N ARG A 180 -1.08 -15.68 0.33
CA ARG A 180 -1.30 -15.21 -1.05
C ARG A 180 -2.46 -16.03 -1.65
N PRO A 181 -3.21 -15.50 -2.63
CA PRO A 181 -3.05 -14.21 -3.33
C PRO A 181 -3.68 -13.01 -2.58
N ARG A 182 -3.31 -11.78 -2.98
CA ARG A 182 -3.82 -10.51 -2.40
C ARG A 182 -4.89 -9.92 -3.31
N ILE A 183 -6.05 -10.55 -3.37
CA ILE A 183 -7.10 -10.19 -4.34
C ILE A 183 -8.11 -9.24 -3.67
N PRO A 184 -8.62 -8.22 -4.38
CA PRO A 184 -9.82 -7.50 -3.97
C PRO A 184 -10.97 -8.44 -3.57
N GLY A 185 -11.62 -8.16 -2.45
CA GLY A 185 -12.66 -9.01 -1.84
C GLY A 185 -12.13 -10.01 -0.80
N GLN A 186 -10.81 -10.10 -0.62
CA GLN A 186 -10.17 -10.95 0.39
C GLN A 186 -9.34 -10.17 1.41
N TRP A 187 -9.17 -8.85 1.27
CA TRP A 187 -8.32 -8.05 2.15
C TRP A 187 -8.81 -8.11 3.59
N GLN A 188 -10.13 -8.08 3.82
CA GLN A 188 -10.71 -8.23 5.14
C GLN A 188 -10.29 -9.53 5.80
N GLN A 189 -10.29 -10.64 5.06
CA GLN A 189 -9.94 -11.95 5.60
C GLN A 189 -8.44 -12.06 5.84
N LEU A 190 -7.64 -11.55 4.90
CA LEU A 190 -6.17 -11.58 4.97
C LEU A 190 -5.63 -10.71 6.10
N LEU A 191 -6.20 -9.53 6.31
CA LEU A 191 -5.69 -8.53 7.25
C LEU A 191 -6.35 -8.62 8.63
N ARG A 192 -7.32 -9.52 8.83
CA ARG A 192 -7.98 -9.69 10.12
C ARG A 192 -6.99 -10.12 11.19
N GLY A 193 -6.94 -9.36 12.29
CA GLY A 193 -6.06 -9.63 13.42
C GLY A 193 -4.61 -9.24 13.19
N VAL A 194 -4.28 -8.66 12.03
CA VAL A 194 -2.95 -8.10 11.78
C VAL A 194 -2.77 -6.83 12.63
N PRO A 195 -1.66 -6.69 13.38
CA PRO A 195 -1.40 -5.49 14.16
C PRO A 195 -1.51 -4.23 13.31
N ARG A 196 -2.06 -3.15 13.88
CA ARG A 196 -2.23 -1.84 13.22
C ARG A 196 -3.20 -1.84 12.04
N VAL A 197 -3.96 -2.91 11.84
CA VAL A 197 -5.08 -2.93 10.90
C VAL A 197 -6.39 -3.03 11.67
N ARG A 198 -7.31 -2.12 11.37
CA ARG A 198 -8.65 -2.11 11.94
C ARG A 198 -9.68 -2.24 10.84
N ILE A 199 -10.61 -3.17 11.01
CA ILE A 199 -11.68 -3.45 10.07
C ILE A 199 -12.99 -3.06 10.75
N ASP A 200 -13.70 -2.08 10.19
CA ASP A 200 -14.95 -1.57 10.71
C ASP A 200 -16.03 -1.56 9.61
N VAL A 201 -17.29 -1.34 10.00
CA VAL A 201 -18.43 -1.15 9.08
C VAL A 201 -18.78 0.32 8.87
N GLU A 202 -18.10 1.22 9.60
CA GLU A 202 -18.27 2.66 9.47
C GLU A 202 -17.10 3.26 8.68
N PRO A 203 -17.38 4.15 7.72
CA PRO A 203 -16.35 4.77 6.91
C PRO A 203 -15.47 5.71 7.73
N ARG A 204 -14.22 5.86 7.30
CA ARG A 204 -13.29 6.87 7.80
C ARG A 204 -12.47 7.43 6.65
N THR A 205 -12.13 8.71 6.74
CA THR A 205 -11.20 9.37 5.82
C THR A 205 -9.88 8.61 5.76
N GLY A 206 -9.45 8.20 4.57
CA GLY A 206 -8.25 7.41 4.34
C GLY A 206 -8.40 5.91 4.48
N ALA A 207 -9.60 5.41 4.78
CA ALA A 207 -9.86 3.98 4.79
C ALA A 207 -9.90 3.40 3.36
N ILE A 208 -9.60 2.12 3.24
CA ILE A 208 -9.93 1.34 2.05
C ILE A 208 -11.32 0.74 2.24
N LEU A 209 -12.25 1.10 1.36
CA LEU A 209 -13.52 0.40 1.21
C LEU A 209 -13.24 -0.88 0.43
N GLU A 210 -13.60 -2.02 0.99
CA GLU A 210 -13.67 -3.29 0.28
C GLU A 210 -15.12 -3.73 0.14
N HIS A 211 -15.52 -4.03 -1.09
CA HIS A 211 -16.76 -4.72 -1.38
C HIS A 211 -16.43 -6.11 -1.93
N ALA A 212 -16.92 -7.13 -1.23
CA ALA A 212 -16.80 -8.53 -1.61
C ALA A 212 -18.21 -9.07 -1.88
N PRO A 213 -18.67 -9.10 -3.15
CA PRO A 213 -19.99 -9.62 -3.47
C PRO A 213 -20.08 -11.10 -3.08
N GLU A 214 -21.25 -11.53 -2.61
CA GLU A 214 -21.49 -12.92 -2.16
C GLU A 214 -21.46 -13.93 -3.33
N ALA A 215 -21.58 -13.45 -4.57
CA ALA A 215 -21.62 -14.23 -5.81
C ALA A 215 -20.27 -14.19 -6.58
N VAL A 216 -20.22 -14.85 -7.75
CA VAL A 216 -19.06 -15.00 -8.66
C VAL A 216 -18.47 -13.67 -9.18
N GLU A 217 -19.00 -12.53 -8.73
CA GLU A 217 -18.54 -11.20 -9.09
C GLU A 217 -17.18 -10.89 -8.46
N ARG A 218 -16.40 -10.08 -9.17
CA ARG A 218 -15.07 -9.66 -8.73
C ARG A 218 -15.24 -8.62 -7.63
N GLY A 219 -14.63 -8.84 -6.47
CA GLY A 219 -14.55 -7.82 -5.43
C GLY A 219 -13.81 -6.58 -5.94
N PHE A 220 -14.08 -5.42 -5.34
CA PHE A 220 -13.36 -4.19 -5.67
C PHE A 220 -12.89 -3.47 -4.40
N LEU A 221 -11.87 -2.63 -4.59
CA LEU A 221 -11.34 -1.76 -3.57
C LEU A 221 -11.53 -0.31 -4.00
N GLY A 222 -11.99 0.51 -3.07
CA GLY A 222 -12.07 1.95 -3.23
C GLY A 222 -11.33 2.63 -2.08
N TYR A 223 -10.91 3.86 -2.32
CA TYR A 223 -10.26 4.70 -1.34
C TYR A 223 -11.23 5.78 -0.86
N VAL A 224 -11.47 5.84 0.44
CA VAL A 224 -12.36 6.85 1.03
C VAL A 224 -11.58 8.15 1.19
N GLU A 225 -11.79 9.09 0.27
CA GLU A 225 -11.15 10.39 0.32
C GLU A 225 -11.67 11.22 1.49
N ALA A 226 -12.99 11.26 1.66
CA ALA A 226 -13.64 12.07 2.69
C ALA A 226 -14.92 11.39 3.21
N VAL A 227 -15.27 11.69 4.46
CA VAL A 227 -16.54 11.33 5.08
C VAL A 227 -17.17 12.62 5.58
N HIS A 228 -18.37 12.92 5.11
CA HIS A 228 -19.10 14.13 5.45
C HIS A 228 -19.96 13.94 6.72
N PRO A 229 -20.42 15.04 7.36
CA PRO A 229 -21.25 14.96 8.57
C PRO A 229 -22.61 14.27 8.39
N ASP A 230 -23.08 14.12 7.15
CA ASP A 230 -24.32 13.42 6.80
C ASP A 230 -24.10 11.92 6.49
N ASP A 231 -22.93 11.38 6.85
CA ASP A 231 -22.48 10.01 6.58
C ASP A 231 -22.31 9.69 5.06
N SER A 232 -22.34 10.70 4.18
CA SER A 232 -21.94 10.52 2.79
C SER A 232 -20.41 10.41 2.67
N ILE A 233 -19.94 9.66 1.67
CA ILE A 233 -18.51 9.43 1.45
C ILE A 233 -18.12 9.87 0.05
N VAL A 234 -16.92 10.44 -0.08
CA VAL A 234 -16.26 10.62 -1.38
C VAL A 234 -15.36 9.42 -1.61
N LEU A 235 -15.71 8.61 -2.61
CA LEU A 235 -15.00 7.38 -2.96
C LEU A 235 -14.22 7.59 -4.26
N ARG A 236 -12.95 7.23 -4.22
CA ARG A 236 -12.09 7.14 -5.41
C ARG A 236 -11.82 5.68 -5.71
N SER A 237 -12.06 5.24 -6.93
CA SER A 237 -11.86 3.84 -7.30
C SER A 237 -11.34 3.71 -8.72
N VAL A 238 -10.71 2.58 -9.00
CA VAL A 238 -10.30 2.19 -10.36
C VAL A 238 -10.86 0.83 -10.67
N GLY A 239 -11.43 0.64 -11.86
CA GLY A 239 -11.78 -0.71 -12.33
C GLY A 239 -12.99 -1.31 -11.62
N ARG A 240 -13.94 -0.48 -11.16
CA ARG A 240 -15.19 -0.96 -10.54
C ARG A 240 -16.12 -1.55 -11.59
N ASP A 241 -16.55 -0.71 -12.53
CA ASP A 241 -17.51 -1.09 -13.59
C ASP A 241 -16.79 -1.40 -14.91
N ILE A 242 -15.79 -0.58 -15.26
CA ILE A 242 -14.96 -0.72 -16.46
C ILE A 242 -13.49 -0.86 -16.04
N ASP A 243 -12.81 -1.91 -16.50
CA ASP A 243 -11.40 -2.15 -16.19
C ASP A 243 -10.51 -0.94 -16.51
N GLY A 244 -9.74 -0.47 -15.53
CA GLY A 244 -8.84 0.68 -15.67
C GLY A 244 -9.51 2.05 -15.59
N GLU A 245 -10.85 2.13 -15.57
CA GLU A 245 -11.55 3.41 -15.44
C GLU A 245 -11.39 3.96 -14.03
N TYR A 246 -10.97 5.23 -13.92
CA TYR A 246 -10.91 5.95 -12.66
C TYR A 246 -12.19 6.76 -12.42
N ILE A 247 -12.86 6.48 -11.30
CA ILE A 247 -14.12 7.11 -10.92
C ILE A 247 -13.96 7.81 -9.58
N VAL A 248 -14.50 9.02 -9.50
CA VAL A 248 -14.70 9.77 -8.26
C VAL A 248 -16.18 10.00 -8.08
N GLU A 249 -16.74 9.50 -7.00
CA GLU A 249 -18.18 9.58 -6.74
C GLU A 249 -18.44 9.95 -5.28
N THR A 250 -19.57 10.62 -5.05
CA THR A 250 -20.07 10.86 -3.70
C THR A 250 -21.25 9.94 -3.47
N LEU A 251 -21.13 9.03 -2.51
CA LEU A 251 -22.14 8.04 -2.18
C LEU A 251 -22.84 8.44 -0.89
N MET A 252 -24.16 8.50 -0.94
CA MET A 252 -25.01 8.69 0.23
C MET A 252 -24.96 7.46 1.12
N ARG A 253 -25.28 7.67 2.40
CA ARG A 253 -25.26 6.61 3.42
C ARG A 253 -25.98 5.33 3.00
N ASP A 254 -27.18 5.48 2.45
CA ASP A 254 -28.02 4.35 2.10
C ASP A 254 -27.46 3.58 0.89
N GLU A 255 -26.84 4.28 -0.05
CA GLU A 255 -26.24 3.71 -1.26
C GLU A 255 -25.04 2.84 -0.92
N TRP A 256 -24.04 3.38 -0.19
CA TRP A 256 -22.87 2.59 0.15
C TRP A 256 -23.20 1.50 1.16
N ARG A 257 -24.22 1.66 2.02
CA ARG A 257 -24.64 0.60 2.96
C ARG A 257 -25.26 -0.59 2.25
N GLU A 258 -25.94 -0.39 1.13
CA GLU A 258 -26.53 -1.47 0.35
C GLU A 258 -25.47 -2.47 -0.11
N TRP A 259 -24.26 -1.99 -0.42
CA TRP A 259 -23.13 -2.83 -0.82
C TRP A 259 -22.55 -3.66 0.33
N ARG A 260 -22.96 -3.41 1.57
CA ARG A 260 -22.41 -4.04 2.79
C ARG A 260 -20.88 -4.04 2.82
N PRO A 261 -20.22 -2.89 2.59
CA PRO A 261 -18.77 -2.83 2.51
C PRO A 261 -18.15 -3.03 3.88
N VAL A 262 -16.85 -3.31 3.86
CA VAL A 262 -15.99 -3.24 5.04
C VAL A 262 -14.93 -2.17 4.81
N PHE A 263 -14.62 -1.43 5.87
CA PHE A 263 -13.66 -0.33 5.84
C PHE A 263 -12.39 -0.75 6.58
N ILE A 264 -11.28 -0.78 5.84
CA ILE A 264 -9.98 -1.20 6.33
C ILE A 264 -9.14 0.04 6.60
N ASN A 265 -8.79 0.24 7.85
CA ASN A 265 -8.01 1.36 8.36
C ASN A 265 -6.63 0.90 8.79
N PHE A 266 -5.63 1.71 8.51
CA PHE A 266 -4.23 1.48 8.89
C PHE A 266 -3.79 2.57 9.86
N SER A 267 -3.22 2.17 11.01
CA SER A 267 -2.82 3.06 12.10
C SER A 267 -1.32 3.08 12.35
#